data_AF-A0A925RWC4-F1
#
_entry.id   AF-A0A925RWC4-F1
#
_cell.length_a   1.000
_cell.length_b   1.000
_cell.length_c   1.000
_cell.angle_alpha   90.00
_cell.angle_beta   90.00
_cell.angle_gamma   90.00
#
_symmetry.space_group_name_H-M   'P 1'
#
loop_
_entity.id
_entity.type
_entity.pdbx_description
1 polymer ?
#
loop_
_entity_poly.entity_id
_entity_poly.type
_entity_poly.pdbx_seq_one_letter_code
_entity_poly.pdbx_strand_id
1 'polypeptide(L)'
;MMGVGLDFGTSNSTAAWFDGESLHYVALERQSPVLPTAIHLDRNYEALTGSDAIEQYVEENRGRLVELVPEVIGEASTSIGGGELGDSNSSLETSRNLIYGQLIDRGLPG
;
A
#
# COMPACT_ATOMS: atom_id res chain seq x y z
N MET A 1 -9.51 -37.35 6.11
CA MET A 1 -8.70 -36.15 5.80
C MET A 1 -9.01 -35.12 6.86
N MET A 2 -8.02 -34.43 7.41
CA MET A 2 -8.21 -33.40 8.43
C MET A 2 -8.44 -32.05 7.73
N GLY A 3 -9.50 -31.34 8.10
CA GLY A 3 -9.80 -30.01 7.56
C GLY A 3 -9.23 -28.91 8.44
N VAL A 4 -8.72 -27.85 7.83
CA VAL A 4 -8.22 -26.65 8.53
C VAL A 4 -9.07 -25.46 8.10
N GLY A 5 -9.58 -24.70 9.07
CA GLY A 5 -10.16 -23.39 8.87
C GLY A 5 -9.08 -22.32 9.00
N LEU A 6 -9.07 -21.38 8.07
CA LEU A 6 -8.20 -20.20 8.09
C LEU A 6 -9.08 -18.96 8.09
N ASP A 7 -8.94 -18.15 9.13
CA ASP A 7 -9.43 -16.78 9.15
C ASP A 7 -8.27 -15.87 8.72
N PHE A 8 -8.34 -15.35 7.49
CA PHE A 8 -7.33 -14.45 6.94
C PHE A 8 -7.87 -13.02 6.95
N GLY A 9 -7.77 -12.39 8.11
CA GLY A 9 -8.23 -11.02 8.32
C GLY A 9 -7.23 -9.97 7.85
N THR A 10 -7.65 -8.71 7.79
CA THR A 10 -6.81 -7.59 7.36
C THR A 10 -5.65 -7.28 8.30
N SER A 11 -5.86 -7.44 9.62
CA SER A 11 -4.84 -7.14 10.64
C SER A 11 -4.29 -8.39 11.31
N ASN A 12 -5.13 -9.40 11.49
CA ASN A 12 -4.79 -10.63 12.19
C ASN A 12 -5.37 -11.82 11.44
N SER A 13 -4.67 -12.94 11.54
CA SER A 13 -5.04 -14.23 10.97
C SER A 13 -5.00 -15.31 12.05
N THR A 14 -5.79 -16.36 11.88
CA THR A 14 -5.83 -17.51 12.79
C THR A 14 -6.16 -18.78 12.01
N ALA A 15 -5.61 -19.91 12.42
CA ALA A 15 -5.95 -21.21 11.87
C ALA A 15 -6.40 -22.16 12.97
N ALA A 16 -7.36 -23.03 12.65
CA ALA A 16 -7.85 -24.05 13.56
C ALA A 16 -8.29 -25.30 12.82
N TRP A 17 -8.33 -26.43 13.50
CA TRP A 17 -8.88 -27.68 12.99
C TRP A 17 -9.83 -28.30 14.01
N PHE A 18 -10.77 -29.13 13.56
CA PHE A 18 -11.75 -29.80 14.41
C PHE A 18 -11.46 -31.29 14.45
N ASP A 19 -11.38 -31.87 15.65
CA ASP A 19 -11.04 -33.28 15.86
C ASP A 19 -12.27 -34.21 15.92
N GLY A 20 -13.48 -33.65 15.87
CA GLY A 20 -14.74 -34.38 16.05
C GLY A 20 -15.45 -34.05 17.37
N GLU A 21 -14.74 -33.43 18.32
CA GLU A 21 -15.25 -33.06 19.65
C GLU A 21 -14.98 -31.58 19.96
N SER A 22 -13.76 -31.10 19.71
CA SER A 22 -13.30 -29.75 20.07
C SER A 22 -12.57 -29.06 18.92
N LEU A 23 -12.63 -27.73 18.94
CA LEU A 23 -11.86 -26.88 18.03
C LEU A 23 -10.46 -26.66 18.60
N HIS A 24 -9.44 -26.94 17.80
CA HIS A 24 -8.03 -26.80 18.16
C HIS A 24 -7.40 -25.67 17.35
N TYR A 25 -6.93 -24.64 18.04
CA TYR A 25 -6.19 -23.55 17.40
C TYR A 25 -4.75 -23.96 17.09
N VAL A 26 -4.26 -23.55 15.93
CA VAL A 26 -2.86 -23.70 15.54
C VAL A 26 -2.06 -22.54 16.13
N ALA A 27 -0.98 -22.82 16.85
CA ALA A 27 -0.04 -21.79 17.29
C ALA A 27 0.78 -21.30 16.09
N LEU A 28 0.32 -20.22 15.45
CA LEU A 28 0.96 -19.61 14.29
C LEU A 28 2.13 -18.69 14.67
N GLU A 29 2.13 -18.21 15.91
CA GLU A 29 3.20 -17.41 16.52
C GLU A 29 3.80 -18.17 17.70
N ARG A 30 4.98 -17.75 18.17
CA ARG A 30 5.81 -18.44 19.18
C ARG A 30 5.01 -19.01 20.36
N GLN A 31 3.98 -18.30 20.82
CA GLN A 31 3.02 -18.76 21.83
C GLN A 31 1.59 -18.20 21.61
N SER A 32 1.23 -17.86 20.37
CA SER A 32 -0.07 -17.24 20.06
C SER A 32 -0.75 -17.93 18.87
N PRO A 33 -2.06 -18.20 18.94
CA PRO A 33 -2.81 -18.68 17.78
C PRO A 33 -3.13 -17.57 16.77
N VAL A 34 -2.88 -16.32 17.15
CA VAL A 34 -3.11 -15.12 16.35
C VAL A 34 -1.79 -14.68 15.71
N LEU A 35 -1.78 -14.62 14.39
CA LEU A 35 -0.68 -14.14 13.55
C LEU A 35 -1.04 -12.75 13.02
N PRO A 36 -0.21 -11.71 13.18
CA PRO A 36 -0.40 -10.47 12.42
C PRO A 36 -0.44 -10.75 10.92
N THR A 37 -1.41 -10.19 10.20
CA THR A 37 -1.49 -10.36 8.74
C THR A 37 -0.45 -9.48 8.07
N ALA A 38 0.78 -9.96 8.02
CA ALA A 38 1.92 -9.27 7.45
C ALA A 38 2.86 -10.26 6.77
N ILE A 39 3.45 -9.83 5.66
CA ILE A 39 4.52 -10.51 4.93
C ILE A 39 5.58 -9.47 4.63
N HIS A 40 6.85 -9.79 4.91
CA HIS A 40 8.01 -8.99 4.51
C HIS A 40 8.86 -9.85 3.58
N LEU A 41 9.24 -9.30 2.43
CA LEU A 41 10.10 -9.97 1.45
C LEU A 41 11.39 -9.18 1.35
N ASP A 42 12.51 -9.83 1.66
CA ASP A 42 13.82 -9.17 1.59
C ASP A 42 14.40 -9.17 0.15
N ARG A 43 15.56 -8.54 -0.03
CA ARG A 43 16.25 -8.46 -1.33
C ARG A 43 16.82 -9.81 -1.81
N ASN A 44 16.90 -10.81 -0.94
CA ASN A 44 17.31 -12.17 -1.27
C ASN A 44 16.09 -13.05 -1.61
N TYR A 45 14.89 -12.47 -1.64
CA TYR A 45 13.61 -13.16 -1.85
C TYR A 45 13.24 -14.12 -0.70
N GLU A 46 13.76 -13.88 0.50
CA GLU A 46 13.36 -14.57 1.71
C GLU A 46 12.13 -13.88 2.32
N ALA A 47 11.11 -14.67 2.64
CA ALA A 47 9.86 -14.18 3.20
C ALA A 47 9.81 -14.42 4.70
N LEU A 48 9.48 -13.37 5.45
CA LEU A 48 9.01 -13.45 6.83
C LEU A 48 7.50 -13.20 6.87
N THR A 49 6.84 -13.73 7.89
CA THR A 49 5.41 -13.49 8.14
C THR A 49 5.18 -13.06 9.59
N GLY A 50 4.02 -12.50 9.89
CA GLY A 50 3.62 -12.26 11.29
C GLY A 50 4.41 -11.14 11.97
N SER A 51 4.71 -11.32 13.25
CA SER A 51 5.44 -10.34 14.04
C SER A 51 6.86 -10.11 13.53
N ASP A 52 7.55 -11.18 13.11
CA ASP A 52 8.93 -11.09 12.60
C ASP A 52 8.99 -10.25 11.31
N ALA A 53 7.97 -10.35 10.44
CA ALA A 53 7.86 -9.50 9.25
C ALA A 53 7.73 -8.01 9.59
N ILE A 54 6.91 -7.69 10.58
CA ILE A 54 6.70 -6.31 11.04
C ILE A 54 7.99 -5.75 11.65
N GLU A 55 8.66 -6.53 12.50
CA GLU A 55 9.92 -6.13 13.13
C GLU A 55 11.00 -5.86 12.09
N GLN A 56 11.20 -6.78 11.14
CA GLN A 56 12.17 -6.62 10.07
C GLN A 56 11.90 -5.36 9.24
N TYR A 57 10.64 -5.12 8.84
CA TYR A 57 10.26 -3.92 8.10
C TYR A 57 10.63 -2.64 8.86
N VAL A 58 10.34 -2.59 10.17
CA VAL A 58 10.64 -1.43 11.01
C VAL A 58 12.15 -1.21 11.14
N GLU A 59 12.92 -2.27 11.35
CA GLU A 59 14.38 -2.18 11.47
C GLU A 59 15.03 -1.70 10.17
N GLU A 60 14.64 -2.25 9.02
CA GLU A 60 15.18 -1.86 7.71
C GLU A 60 14.85 -0.42 7.32
N ASN A 61 13.72 0.11 7.81
CA ASN A 61 13.26 1.47 7.52
C ASN A 61 13.61 2.47 8.63
N ARG A 62 14.26 2.04 9.71
CA ARG A 62 14.61 2.92 10.82
C ARG A 62 15.62 3.98 10.36
N GLY A 63 15.28 5.24 10.59
CA GLY A 63 16.16 6.38 10.28
C GLY A 63 16.31 6.66 8.78
N ARG A 64 15.48 6.03 7.93
CA ARG A 64 15.46 6.29 6.49
C ARG A 64 15.02 7.72 6.19
N LEU A 65 15.63 8.33 5.17
CA LEU A 65 15.14 9.58 4.58
C LEU A 65 13.84 9.30 3.82
N VAL A 66 12.76 9.95 4.24
CA VAL A 66 11.46 9.89 3.57
C VAL A 66 11.40 10.98 2.51
N GLU A 67 11.23 10.60 1.24
CA GLU A 67 11.12 11.54 0.12
C GLU A 67 9.68 11.58 -0.36
N LEU A 68 8.91 12.50 0.22
CA LEU A 68 7.52 12.72 -0.16
C LEU A 68 7.44 13.54 -1.44
N VAL A 69 6.92 12.93 -2.49
CA VAL A 69 6.62 13.63 -3.75
C VAL A 69 5.14 13.54 -4.05
N PRO A 70 4.53 14.61 -4.59
CA PRO A 70 3.16 14.55 -5.03
C PRO A 70 3.05 13.65 -6.27
N GLU A 71 2.11 12.72 -6.23
CA GLU A 71 1.76 11.95 -7.42
C GLU A 71 0.97 12.84 -8.39
N VAL A 72 1.37 12.92 -9.66
CA VAL A 72 0.57 13.59 -10.69
C VAL A 72 -0.56 12.65 -11.09
N ILE A 73 -1.80 13.02 -10.77
CA ILE A 73 -3.00 12.20 -11.06
C ILE A 73 -3.77 12.71 -12.29
N GLY A 74 -3.37 13.84 -12.87
CA GLY A 74 -3.98 14.36 -14.08
C GLY A 74 -3.43 15.71 -14.50
N GLU A 75 -4.00 16.23 -15.58
CA GLU A 75 -3.70 17.56 -16.13
C GLU A 75 -5.03 18.23 -16.52
N ALA A 76 -5.22 19.48 -16.10
CA ALA A 76 -6.34 20.31 -16.50
C ALA A 76 -5.85 21.39 -17.46
N SER A 77 -6.51 21.51 -18.61
CA SER A 77 -6.25 22.57 -19.58
C SER A 77 -7.48 23.46 -19.76
N THR A 78 -7.30 24.77 -19.66
CA THR A 78 -8.33 25.76 -19.98
C THR A 78 -7.85 26.61 -21.15
N SER A 79 -8.66 26.69 -22.20
CA SER A 79 -8.43 27.56 -23.36
C SER A 79 -9.49 28.66 -23.38
N ILE A 80 -9.06 29.92 -23.39
CA ILE A 80 -9.96 31.07 -23.51
C ILE A 80 -9.91 31.56 -24.96
N GLY A 81 -11.02 31.45 -25.68
CA GLY A 81 -11.17 32.05 -27.00
C GLY A 81 -11.54 33.52 -26.87
N GLY A 82 -10.61 34.42 -27.20
CA GLY A 82 -10.88 35.86 -27.28
C GLY A 82 -11.83 36.16 -28.44
N GLY A 83 -13.12 36.32 -28.14
CA GLY A 83 -14.15 36.67 -29.11
C GLY A 83 -14.58 38.12 -28.96
N GLU A 84 -13.77 39.06 -29.44
CA GLU A 84 -14.30 40.36 -29.88
C GLU A 84 -14.44 40.33 -31.41
N LEU A 85 -15.66 40.57 -31.89
CA LEU A 85 -16.02 40.67 -33.29
C LEU A 85 -15.31 41.89 -33.90
N GLY A 86 -14.04 41.74 -34.28
CA GLY A 86 -13.28 42.81 -34.95
C GLY A 86 -11.77 42.70 -34.91
N ASP A 87 -11.17 41.85 -34.06
CA ASP A 87 -9.71 41.74 -33.95
C ASP A 87 -9.18 40.44 -34.56
N SER A 88 -8.41 40.56 -35.64
CA SER A 88 -7.82 39.44 -36.39
C SER A 88 -6.61 38.79 -35.69
N ASN A 89 -6.26 39.27 -34.49
CA ASN A 89 -5.09 38.82 -33.72
C ASN A 89 -5.45 38.14 -32.39
N SER A 90 -6.64 37.54 -32.24
CA SER A 90 -6.96 36.80 -31.01
C SER A 90 -6.10 35.54 -30.89
N SER A 91 -5.01 35.64 -30.13
CA SER A 91 -4.18 34.50 -29.77
C SER A 91 -4.90 33.62 -28.76
N LEU A 92 -4.96 32.31 -29.03
CA LEU A 92 -5.50 31.33 -28.09
C LEU A 92 -4.53 31.17 -26.92
N GLU A 93 -4.87 31.73 -25.75
CA GLU A 93 -4.16 31.39 -24.52
C GLU A 93 -4.71 30.07 -23.97
N THR A 94 -3.83 29.08 -23.86
CA THR A 94 -4.12 27.80 -23.20
C THR A 94 -3.27 27.71 -21.94
N SER A 95 -3.93 27.68 -20.78
CA SER A 95 -3.29 27.42 -19.49
C SER A 95 -3.39 25.94 -19.16
N ARG A 96 -2.28 25.31 -18.78
CA ARG A 96 -2.22 23.91 -18.35
C ARG A 96 -1.73 23.84 -16.91
N ASN A 97 -2.47 23.13 -16.06
CA ASN A 97 -2.14 22.91 -14.66
C ASN A 97 -2.12 21.41 -14.36
N LEU A 98 -1.07 20.95 -13.68
CA LEU A 98 -0.99 19.59 -13.16
C LEU A 98 -1.91 19.43 -11.95
N ILE A 99 -2.61 18.31 -11.89
CA ILE A 99 -3.42 17.91 -10.74
C ILE A 99 -2.61 16.89 -9.94
N TYR A 100 -2.39 17.20 -8.66
CA TYR A 100 -1.63 16.36 -7.75
C TYR A 100 -2.55 15.57 -6.82
N GLY A 101 -2.22 14.30 -6.61
CA GLY A 101 -2.88 13.38 -5.68
C GLY A 101 -2.19 13.33 -4.32
N GLN A 102 -2.23 12.16 -3.68
CA GLN A 102 -1.54 11.96 -2.41
C GLN A 102 -0.02 12.07 -2.55
N LEU A 103 0.63 12.42 -1.44
CA LEU A 103 2.07 12.32 -1.32
C LEU A 103 2.46 10.85 -1.21
N ILE A 104 3.41 10.44 -2.04
CA ILE A 104 3.99 9.10 -2.00
C ILE A 104 5.45 9.19 -1.55
N ASP A 105 5.89 8.23 -0.75
CA ASP A 105 7.29 8.11 -0.36
C ASP A 105 8.08 7.35 -1.43
N ARG A 106 8.80 8.09 -2.28
CA ARG A 106 9.64 7.50 -3.34
C ARG A 106 10.90 6.82 -2.80
N GLY A 107 11.28 7.11 -1.56
CA GLY A 107 12.47 6.55 -0.93
C GLY A 107 12.21 5.18 -0.28
N LEU A 108 10.98 4.66 -0.28
CA LEU A 108 10.67 3.38 0.35
C LEU A 108 11.32 2.22 -0.44
N PRO A 109 12.25 1.46 0.15
CA PRO A 109 12.75 0.23 -0.47
C PRO A 109 11.60 -0.78 -0.52
N GLY A 110 11.30 -1.27 -1.73
CA GLY A 110 10.39 -2.39 -1.95
C GLY A 110 11.06 -3.74 -1.80
#